data_AF-I3RZ72-F1
#
_entry.id   AF-I3RZ72-F1
#
_cell.length_a   1.000
_cell.length_b   1.000
_cell.length_c   1.000
_cell.angle_alpha   90.00
_cell.angle_beta   90.00
_cell.angle_gamma   90.00
#
_symmetry.space_group_name_H-M   'P 1'
#
loop_
_entity.id
_entity.type
_entity.pdbx_description
1 polymer ?
#
loop_
_entity_poly.entity_id
_entity_poly.type
_entity_poly.pdbx_seq_one_letter_code
_entity_poly.pdbx_strand_id
1 'polypeptide(L)'
;MVQKVVSMMPAHFQVNYKDTSNNDKNLLLCSSEIFYVPQRLISDFVELVNLVDNLEIHQKVAIPMFFVSMDSTQNFDPVLDKTIYKQAPPTNSSTLYSAKVPAVHPWSVSSEQEFIKLIRIMAEGDPLLMELV
;
A
#
# COMPACT_ATOMS: atom_id res chain seq x y z
N MET A 1 -9.49 14.19 17.10
CA MET A 1 -10.27 13.79 15.91
C MET A 1 -10.26 12.28 15.73
N VAL A 2 -9.10 11.62 15.63
CA VAL A 2 -8.97 10.14 15.50
C VAL A 2 -9.80 9.36 16.53
N GLN A 3 -9.63 9.64 17.84
CA GLN A 3 -10.40 8.94 18.88
C GLN A 3 -11.92 9.11 18.75
N LYS A 4 -12.38 10.25 18.24
CA LYS A 4 -13.81 10.49 17.97
C LYS A 4 -14.30 9.56 16.86
N VAL A 5 -13.52 9.41 15.79
CA VAL A 5 -13.85 8.47 14.71
C VAL A 5 -13.87 7.04 15.20
N VAL A 6 -12.83 6.63 15.93
CA VAL A 6 -12.76 5.28 16.50
C VAL A 6 -13.99 4.99 17.37
N SER A 7 -14.45 5.96 18.18
CA SER A 7 -15.67 5.77 18.98
C SER A 7 -16.96 5.60 18.16
N MET A 8 -16.98 6.04 16.90
CA MET A 8 -18.10 5.89 15.97
C MET A 8 -18.03 4.60 15.14
N MET A 9 -16.90 3.90 15.15
CA MET A 9 -16.74 2.64 14.40
C MET A 9 -17.56 1.51 15.03
N PRO A 10 -17.97 0.50 14.25
CA PRO A 10 -18.41 -0.79 14.77
C PRO A 10 -17.47 -1.37 15.85
N ALA A 11 -18.05 -2.10 16.81
CA ALA A 11 -17.32 -2.59 17.98
C ALA A 11 -16.09 -3.46 17.63
N HIS A 12 -16.18 -4.27 16.57
CA HIS A 12 -15.07 -5.15 16.16
C HIS A 12 -13.85 -4.35 15.68
N PHE A 13 -14.05 -3.23 14.97
CA PHE A 13 -12.97 -2.32 14.59
C PHE A 13 -12.35 -1.59 15.79
N GLN A 14 -13.18 -1.22 16.78
CA GLN A 14 -12.68 -0.56 17.99
C GLN A 14 -11.75 -1.45 18.81
N VAL A 15 -12.03 -2.75 18.86
CA VAL A 15 -11.20 -3.73 19.58
C VAL A 15 -9.83 -3.84 18.91
N ASN A 16 -9.80 -4.09 17.60
CA ASN A 16 -8.56 -4.19 16.83
C ASN A 16 -7.70 -2.92 16.92
N TYR A 17 -8.33 -1.74 16.81
CA TYR A 17 -7.62 -0.46 16.93
C TYR A 17 -6.95 -0.34 18.30
N LYS A 18 -7.66 -0.67 19.39
CA LYS A 18 -7.13 -0.55 20.76
C LYS A 18 -6.02 -1.55 21.03
N ASP A 19 -6.15 -2.78 20.55
CA ASP A 19 -5.14 -3.83 20.70
C ASP A 19 -3.84 -3.45 19.99
N THR A 20 -3.94 -2.70 18.89
CA THR A 20 -2.78 -2.27 18.11
C THR A 20 -2.17 -0.95 18.61
N SER A 21 -3.00 0.00 19.08
CA SER A 21 -2.53 1.36 19.44
C SER A 21 -1.88 1.45 20.83
N ASN A 22 -1.84 0.36 21.60
CA ASN A 22 -1.07 0.20 22.85
C ASN A 22 -0.99 1.47 23.74
N ASN A 23 -2.12 2.15 23.98
CA ASN A 23 -2.22 3.38 24.81
C ASN A 23 -1.26 4.55 24.49
N ASP A 24 -0.40 4.43 23.48
CA ASP A 24 0.53 5.48 23.10
C ASP A 24 -0.22 6.54 22.32
N LYS A 25 -0.15 7.77 22.82
CA LYS A 25 -0.77 8.97 22.23
C LYS A 25 -0.16 9.37 20.88
N ASN A 26 0.64 8.50 20.27
CA ASN A 26 1.37 8.77 19.05
C ASN A 26 0.43 8.59 17.86
N LEU A 27 0.26 9.68 17.12
CA LEU A 27 -0.50 9.68 15.88
C LEU A 27 0.24 8.82 14.85
N LEU A 28 -0.40 7.75 14.39
CA LEU A 28 0.10 6.97 13.25
C LEU A 28 -0.03 7.80 11.98
N LEU A 29 1.08 7.94 11.25
CA LEU A 29 1.15 8.69 10.01
C LEU A 29 1.65 7.77 8.90
N CYS A 30 0.93 7.74 7.79
CA CYS A 30 1.37 7.13 6.56
C CYS A 30 2.10 8.17 5.70
N SER A 31 3.31 7.86 5.27
CA SER A 31 4.06 8.63 4.28
C SER A 31 3.84 8.14 2.84
N SER A 32 3.29 6.95 2.67
CA SER A 32 3.04 6.31 1.37
C SER A 32 1.79 6.87 0.68
N GLU A 33 1.87 7.04 -0.64
CA GLU A 33 0.74 7.46 -1.48
C GLU A 33 -0.03 6.28 -2.09
N ILE A 34 0.56 5.07 -2.05
CA ILE A 34 -0.09 3.84 -2.50
C ILE A 34 -0.13 2.84 -1.36
N PHE A 35 -1.25 2.14 -1.26
CA PHE A 35 -1.49 1.04 -0.35
C PHE A 35 -2.34 -0.02 -1.08
N TYR A 36 -2.26 -1.26 -0.60
CA TYR A 36 -3.08 -2.36 -1.11
C TYR A 36 -4.05 -2.80 -0.02
N VAL A 37 -5.33 -2.94 -0.37
CA VAL A 37 -6.35 -3.52 0.50
C VAL A 37 -6.57 -4.97 0.06
N PRO A 38 -6.26 -5.97 0.91
CA PRO A 38 -6.55 -7.37 0.62
C PRO A 38 -8.03 -7.55 0.27
N GLN A 39 -8.34 -8.38 -0.73
CA GLN A 39 -9.71 -8.55 -1.22
C GLN A 39 -10.71 -8.87 -0.10
N ARG A 40 -10.32 -9.69 0.88
CA ARG A 40 -11.16 -10.05 2.03
C ARG A 40 -11.53 -8.87 2.94
N LEU A 41 -10.77 -7.77 2.91
CA LEU A 41 -10.95 -6.57 3.73
C LEU A 41 -11.60 -5.40 2.96
N ILE A 42 -11.95 -5.58 1.68
CA ILE A 42 -12.52 -4.48 0.87
C ILE A 42 -13.82 -3.96 1.48
N SER A 43 -14.68 -4.84 1.99
CA SER A 43 -15.97 -4.43 2.60
C SER A 43 -15.73 -3.53 3.82
N ASP A 44 -14.84 -3.96 4.72
CA ASP A 44 -14.49 -3.23 5.93
C ASP A 44 -13.85 -1.87 5.60
N PHE A 45 -13.00 -1.83 4.58
CA PHE A 45 -12.39 -0.60 4.11
C PHE A 45 -13.44 0.40 3.61
N VAL A 46 -14.39 -0.07 2.78
CA VAL A 46 -15.48 0.77 2.27
C VAL A 46 -16.34 1.31 3.41
N GLU A 47 -16.65 0.48 4.41
CA GLU A 47 -17.42 0.91 5.59
C GLU A 47 -16.69 2.02 6.37
N LEU A 48 -15.40 1.86 6.61
CA LEU A 48 -14.59 2.85 7.34
C LEU A 48 -14.38 4.14 6.55
N VAL A 49 -14.25 4.07 5.22
CA VAL A 49 -14.19 5.26 4.35
C VAL A 49 -15.51 6.03 4.43
N ASN A 50 -16.65 5.35 4.29
CA ASN A 50 -17.97 5.99 4.37
C ASN A 50 -18.22 6.65 5.74
N LEU A 51 -17.66 6.08 6.81
CA LEU A 51 -17.75 6.66 8.16
C LEU A 51 -17.04 8.02 8.27
N VAL A 52 -15.92 8.20 7.57
CA VAL A 52 -15.12 9.43 7.65
C VAL A 52 -15.31 10.38 6.47
N ASP A 53 -16.14 10.04 5.49
CA ASP A 53 -16.35 10.85 4.28
C ASP A 53 -16.79 12.29 4.62
N ASN A 54 -17.56 12.44 5.71
CA ASN A 54 -18.01 13.74 6.22
C ASN A 54 -17.07 14.37 7.27
N LEU A 55 -15.91 13.76 7.52
CA LEU A 55 -14.92 14.21 8.48
C LEU A 55 -13.68 14.62 7.68
N GLU A 56 -13.25 15.88 7.79
CA GLU A 56 -12.06 16.41 7.10
C GLU A 56 -10.74 15.81 7.65
N ILE A 57 -10.58 14.49 7.57
CA ILE A 57 -9.40 13.77 8.01
C ILE A 57 -8.48 13.57 6.82
N HIS A 58 -7.26 14.07 6.95
CA HIS A 58 -6.22 13.87 5.95
C HIS A 58 -5.89 12.38 5.78
N GLN A 59 -5.73 11.92 4.53
CA GLN A 59 -5.46 10.51 4.20
C GLN A 59 -4.29 9.90 4.97
N LYS A 60 -3.23 10.69 5.22
CA LYS A 60 -2.05 10.28 6.00
C LYS A 60 -2.39 9.81 7.42
N VAL A 61 -3.54 10.22 7.95
CA VAL A 61 -4.08 9.80 9.25
C VAL A 61 -5.19 8.76 9.08
N ALA A 62 -6.10 8.96 8.11
CA ALA A 62 -7.23 8.05 7.90
C ALA A 62 -6.79 6.64 7.51
N ILE A 63 -5.86 6.52 6.56
CA ILE A 63 -5.38 5.24 6.05
C ILE A 63 -4.79 4.35 7.16
N PRO A 64 -3.76 4.77 7.93
CA PRO A 64 -3.22 3.92 8.98
C PRO A 64 -4.27 3.56 10.02
N MET A 65 -5.16 4.50 10.38
CA MET A 65 -6.29 4.23 11.27
C MET A 65 -7.20 3.12 10.74
N PHE A 66 -7.52 3.10 9.44
CA PHE A 66 -8.32 2.02 8.86
C PHE A 66 -7.63 0.67 8.95
N PHE A 67 -6.36 0.60 8.53
CA PHE A 67 -5.63 -0.67 8.49
C PHE A 67 -5.51 -1.31 9.88
N VAL A 68 -5.17 -0.53 10.91
CA VAL A 68 -5.10 -1.05 12.29
C VAL A 68 -6.47 -1.34 12.91
N SER A 69 -7.55 -0.84 12.32
CA SER A 69 -8.92 -1.15 12.74
C SER A 69 -9.44 -2.42 12.07
N MET A 70 -9.11 -2.63 10.79
CA MET A 70 -9.57 -3.80 10.02
C MET A 70 -8.88 -5.10 10.46
N ASP A 71 -7.59 -5.05 10.79
CA ASP A 71 -6.84 -6.26 11.14
C ASP A 71 -5.58 -5.96 11.98
N SER A 72 -4.97 -7.02 12.52
CA SER A 72 -3.67 -6.96 13.18
C SER A 72 -2.57 -6.55 12.21
N THR A 73 -1.64 -5.70 12.66
CA THR A 73 -0.45 -5.29 11.89
C THR A 73 0.40 -6.47 11.41
N GLN A 74 0.38 -7.58 12.15
CA GLN A 74 1.10 -8.81 11.81
C GLN A 74 0.53 -9.53 10.58
N ASN A 75 -0.72 -9.23 10.21
CA ASN A 75 -1.39 -9.82 9.05
C ASN A 75 -1.16 -9.00 7.77
N PHE A 76 -0.45 -7.87 7.86
CA PHE A 76 -0.07 -7.05 6.71
C PHE A 76 1.40 -7.26 6.35
N ASP A 77 1.69 -7.15 5.04
CA ASP A 77 3.04 -7.31 4.52
C ASP A 77 3.90 -6.07 4.87
N PRO A 78 5.07 -6.24 5.52
CA PRO A 78 6.00 -5.15 5.80
C PRO A 78 6.63 -4.54 4.53
N VAL A 79 6.44 -5.11 3.35
CA VAL A 79 7.06 -4.65 2.09
C VAL A 79 6.71 -3.19 1.74
N LEU A 80 5.54 -2.68 2.16
CA LEU A 80 5.11 -1.31 1.85
C LEU A 80 5.90 -0.23 2.61
N ASP A 81 6.46 -0.54 3.80
CA ASP A 81 7.36 0.35 4.55
C ASP A 81 8.63 0.68 3.75
N LYS A 82 9.15 -0.32 3.03
CA LYS A 82 10.43 -0.26 2.32
C LYS A 82 10.29 0.17 0.87
N THR A 83 9.09 0.53 0.43
CA THR A 83 8.83 0.87 -0.96
C THR A 83 9.43 2.24 -1.29
N ILE A 84 10.53 2.23 -2.04
CA ILE A 84 11.21 3.44 -2.50
C ILE A 84 10.44 4.00 -3.70
N TYR A 85 9.75 5.12 -3.50
CA TYR A 85 9.13 5.88 -4.58
C TYR A 85 10.16 6.76 -5.29
N LYS A 86 10.38 6.53 -6.59
CA LYS A 86 11.05 7.51 -7.46
C LYS A 86 10.03 8.58 -7.85
N GLN A 87 10.10 9.74 -7.20
CA GLN A 87 9.15 10.86 -7.36
C GLN A 87 9.12 11.47 -8.77
N ALA A 88 10.17 11.29 -9.57
CA ALA A 88 10.20 11.75 -10.95
C ALA A 88 10.16 10.54 -11.90
N PRO A 89 9.19 10.46 -12.84
CA PRO A 89 9.26 9.46 -13.90
C PRO A 89 10.53 9.74 -14.72
N PRO A 90 11.52 8.83 -14.75
CA PRO A 90 12.70 9.02 -15.58
C PRO A 90 12.29 9.05 -17.05
N THR A 91 13.00 9.84 -17.85
CA THR A 91 12.84 9.94 -19.30
C THR A 91 12.93 8.56 -19.99
N ASN A 92 13.62 7.61 -19.34
CA ASN A 92 13.70 6.21 -19.75
C ASN A 92 12.97 5.31 -18.74
N SER A 93 11.76 4.89 -19.09
CA SER A 93 10.90 4.00 -18.29
C SER A 93 11.59 2.69 -17.87
N SER A 94 12.52 2.19 -18.67
CA SER A 94 13.27 0.96 -18.37
C SER A 94 14.19 1.04 -17.15
N THR A 95 14.49 2.24 -16.64
CA THR A 95 15.35 2.42 -15.44
C THR A 95 14.54 2.48 -14.12
N LEU A 96 13.21 2.44 -14.22
CA LEU A 96 12.32 2.28 -13.06
C LEU A 96 12.30 0.83 -12.58
N TYR A 97 12.26 -0.10 -13.52
CA TYR A 97 12.15 -1.52 -13.24
C TYR A 97 13.49 -2.09 -12.79
N SER A 98 13.47 -2.82 -11.68
CA SER A 98 14.58 -3.66 -11.24
C SER A 98 14.04 -4.71 -10.25
N ALA A 99 14.75 -5.82 -10.11
CA ALA A 99 14.43 -6.83 -9.11
C ALA A 99 14.55 -6.36 -7.65
N LYS A 100 15.06 -5.15 -7.42
CA LYS A 100 15.25 -4.58 -6.07
C LYS A 100 14.15 -3.60 -5.66
N VAL A 101 13.20 -3.28 -6.54
CA VAL A 101 12.13 -2.33 -6.25
C VAL A 101 10.81 -3.08 -6.13
N PRO A 102 10.12 -3.00 -4.99
CA PRO A 102 8.92 -3.81 -4.73
C PRO A 102 7.68 -3.36 -5.50
N ALA A 103 7.62 -2.10 -5.93
CA ALA A 103 6.50 -1.57 -6.72
C ALA A 103 6.92 -0.38 -7.60
N VAL A 104 6.47 -0.38 -8.85
CA VAL A 104 6.66 0.71 -9.82
C VAL A 104 5.39 0.89 -10.65
N HIS A 105 5.15 2.10 -11.15
CA HIS A 105 4.04 2.34 -12.10
C HIS A 105 4.20 1.49 -13.37
N PRO A 106 3.10 0.89 -13.90
CA PRO A 106 3.14 0.06 -15.10
C PRO A 106 3.76 0.79 -16.30
N TRP A 107 4.76 0.18 -16.94
CA TRP A 107 5.32 0.60 -18.21
C TRP A 107 4.34 0.20 -19.30
N SER A 108 3.75 1.19 -19.97
CA SER A 108 2.98 0.98 -21.18
C SER A 108 3.91 0.52 -22.30
N VAL A 109 3.80 -0.75 -22.69
CA VAL A 109 4.57 -1.35 -23.77
C VAL A 109 3.85 -1.10 -25.09
N SER A 110 4.53 -0.49 -26.06
CA SER A 110 3.94 -0.15 -27.37
C SER A 110 4.55 -0.94 -28.53
N SER A 111 5.58 -1.75 -28.27
CA SER A 111 6.24 -2.60 -29.28
C SER A 111 6.77 -3.91 -28.68
N GLU A 112 7.01 -4.91 -29.53
CA GLU A 112 7.61 -6.18 -29.12
C GLU A 112 9.01 -6.01 -28.53
N GLN A 113 9.80 -5.08 -29.07
CA GLN A 113 11.15 -4.78 -28.56
C GLN A 113 11.11 -4.23 -27.12
N GLU A 114 10.13 -3.38 -26.82
CA GLU A 114 9.90 -2.89 -25.46
C GLU A 114 9.40 -4.00 -24.54
N PHE A 115 8.56 -4.91 -25.05
CA PHE A 115 8.07 -6.06 -24.29
C PHE A 115 9.23 -6.98 -23.87
N ILE A 116 10.08 -7.38 -24.82
CA ILE A 116 11.27 -8.20 -24.58
C ILE A 116 12.19 -7.53 -23.55
N LYS A 117 12.38 -6.21 -23.67
CA LYS A 117 13.19 -5.44 -22.73
C LYS A 117 12.61 -5.43 -21.32
N LEU A 118 11.29 -5.27 -21.17
CA LEU A 118 10.61 -5.33 -19.88
C LEU A 118 10.75 -6.71 -19.23
N ILE A 119 10.51 -7.79 -19.97
CA ILE A 119 10.62 -9.16 -19.43
C ILE A 119 12.06 -9.44 -18.96
N ARG A 120 13.09 -9.04 -19.72
CA ARG A 120 14.50 -9.21 -19.29
C ARG A 120 14.82 -8.51 -17.98
N ILE A 121 14.28 -7.30 -17.77
CA ILE A 121 14.49 -6.55 -16.53
C ILE A 121 13.74 -7.20 -15.36
N MET A 122 12.53 -7.72 -15.60
CA MET A 122 11.76 -8.41 -14.55
C MET A 122 12.31 -9.80 -14.23
N ALA A 123 12.95 -10.45 -15.20
CA ALA A 123 13.64 -11.73 -15.04
C ALA A 123 15.04 -11.59 -14.42
N GLU A 124 15.52 -10.36 -14.17
CA GLU A 124 16.84 -10.12 -13.60
C GLU A 124 16.93 -10.73 -12.20
N GLY A 125 17.58 -11.88 -12.07
CA GLY A 125 17.67 -12.64 -10.80
C GLY A 125 16.93 -13.99 -10.82
N ASP A 126 16.18 -14.30 -11.89
CA ASP A 126 15.59 -15.61 -12.15
C ASP A 126 16.22 -16.22 -13.42
N PRO A 127 17.15 -17.19 -13.27
CA PRO A 127 17.84 -17.81 -14.40
C PRO A 127 16.90 -18.51 -15.39
N LEU A 128 15.76 -19.04 -14.93
CA LEU A 128 14.83 -19.78 -15.78
C LEU A 128 14.00 -18.84 -16.66
N LEU A 129 13.66 -17.65 -16.15
CA LEU A 129 12.96 -16.63 -16.93
C LEU A 129 13.87 -15.94 -17.95
N MET A 130 15.17 -15.85 -17.67
CA MET A 130 16.17 -15.31 -18.61
C MET A 130 16.36 -16.20 -19.86
N GLU A 131 16.10 -17.51 -19.78
CA GLU A 131 16.21 -18.43 -20.91
C GLU A 131 15.04 -18.34 -21.90
N LEU A 132 13.91 -17.73 -21.51
CA LEU A 132 12.69 -17.65 -22.29
C LEU A 132 12.62 -16.42 -23.23
N VAL A 133 13.65 -15.56 -23.25
CA VAL A 133 13.61 -14.21 -23.88
C VAL A 133 14.75 -13.87 -24.83
#